data_AF-A0A2E7PW80-F1
#
_entry.id   AF-A0A2E7PW80-F1
#
_cell.length_a   1.000
_cell.length_b   1.000
_cell.length_c   1.000
_cell.angle_alpha   90.00
_cell.angle_beta   90.00
_cell.angle_gamma   90.00
#
_symmetry.space_group_name_H-M   'P 1'
#
loop_
_entity.id
_entity.type
_entity.pdbx_description
1 polymer ?
#
loop_
_entity_poly.entity_id
_entity_poly.type
_entity_poly.pdbx_seq_one_letter_code
_entity_poly.pdbx_strand_id
1 'polypeptide(L)'
;MMNLTKENIRKFLGWCTVINLGLLLYWILALVFARDWVFWVHTSAVEISKESFDEINYAMMGYYKLAVILLNLTPYLVLRFVKFTPPKNGGKE
;
A
#
# COMPACT_ATOMS: atom_id res chain seq x y z
N MET A 1 15.08 -21.09 -9.38
CA MET A 1 13.97 -20.36 -10.03
C MET A 1 12.76 -20.39 -9.13
N MET A 2 12.20 -19.24 -8.76
CA MET A 2 11.03 -19.16 -7.88
C MET A 2 9.76 -19.51 -8.70
N ASN A 3 9.18 -20.69 -8.48
CA ASN A 3 7.96 -21.11 -9.18
C ASN A 3 6.80 -20.16 -8.83
N LEU A 4 6.07 -19.64 -9.81
CA LEU A 4 4.97 -18.70 -9.61
C LEU A 4 3.71 -19.41 -9.09
N THR A 5 3.75 -19.91 -7.86
CA THR A 5 2.63 -20.60 -7.21
C THR A 5 1.71 -19.59 -6.50
N LYS A 6 0.44 -19.97 -6.30
CA LYS A 6 -0.55 -19.17 -5.52
C LYS A 6 0.02 -18.73 -4.16
N GLU A 7 0.80 -19.59 -3.52
CA GLU A 7 1.44 -19.29 -2.23
C GLU A 7 2.48 -18.17 -2.34
N ASN A 8 3.28 -18.14 -3.41
CA ASN A 8 4.29 -17.12 -3.63
C ASN A 8 3.66 -15.75 -3.91
N ILE A 9 2.57 -15.70 -4.71
CA ILE A 9 1.81 -14.46 -4.92
C ILE A 9 1.18 -13.98 -3.61
N ARG A 10 0.63 -14.90 -2.80
CA ARG A 10 0.08 -14.56 -1.48
C ARG A 10 1.13 -13.98 -0.54
N LYS A 11 2.33 -14.59 -0.49
CA LYS A 11 3.45 -14.08 0.33
C LYS A 11 3.91 -12.70 -0.15
N PHE A 12 4.04 -12.52 -1.46
CA PHE A 12 4.41 -11.25 -2.07
C PHE A 12 3.41 -10.14 -1.71
N LEU A 13 2.13 -10.33 -1.99
CA LEU A 13 1.08 -9.34 -1.67
C LEU A 13 0.98 -9.05 -0.16
N GLY A 14 1.21 -10.07 0.67
CA GLY A 14 1.27 -9.91 2.12
C GLY A 14 2.41 -8.97 2.56
N TRP A 15 3.63 -9.22 2.08
CA TRP A 15 4.78 -8.36 2.38
C TRP A 15 4.65 -6.96 1.76
N CYS A 16 4.12 -6.84 0.55
CA CYS A 16 3.80 -5.53 -0.02
C CYS A 16 2.83 -4.76 0.87
N THR A 17 1.79 -5.41 1.40
CA THR A 17 0.85 -4.76 2.33
C THR A 17 1.56 -4.28 3.60
N VAL A 18 2.37 -5.13 4.23
CA VAL A 18 3.10 -4.80 5.46
C VAL A 18 4.06 -3.63 5.25
N ILE A 19 4.87 -3.66 4.19
CA ILE A 19 5.86 -2.61 3.90
C ILE A 19 5.17 -1.29 3.60
N ASN A 20 4.12 -1.30 2.76
CA ASN A 20 3.41 -0.05 2.45
C ASN A 20 2.67 0.53 3.67
N LEU A 21 2.13 -0.31 4.56
CA LEU A 21 1.57 0.17 5.83
C LEU A 21 2.66 0.76 6.75
N GLY A 22 3.85 0.15 6.79
CA GLY A 22 5.01 0.69 7.50
C GLY A 22 5.43 2.05 6.95
N LEU A 23 5.45 2.23 5.63
CA LEU A 23 5.73 3.52 4.99
C LEU A 23 4.66 4.57 5.31
N LEU A 24 3.37 4.19 5.30
CA LEU A 24 2.29 5.09 5.69
C LEU A 24 2.44 5.53 7.16
N LEU A 25 2.77 4.60 8.07
CA LEU A 25 3.03 4.92 9.47
C LEU A 25 4.25 5.83 9.62
N TYR A 26 5.33 5.54 8.92
CA TYR A 26 6.52 6.40 8.92
C TYR A 26 6.20 7.81 8.43
N TRP A 27 5.40 7.95 7.36
CA TRP A 27 4.98 9.24 6.85
C TRP A 27 4.15 10.02 7.88
N ILE A 28 3.20 9.36 8.55
CA ILE A 28 2.41 9.97 9.63
C ILE A 28 3.33 10.44 10.76
N LEU A 29 4.26 9.59 11.21
CA LEU A 29 5.21 9.94 12.26
C LEU A 29 6.11 11.12 11.85
N ALA A 30 6.60 11.13 10.60
CA ALA A 30 7.40 12.23 10.08
C ALA A 30 6.64 13.56 10.07
N LEU A 31 5.36 13.56 9.68
CA LEU A 31 4.54 14.78 9.74
C LEU A 31 4.14 15.17 11.15
N VAL A 32 3.99 14.24 12.09
CA VAL A 32 3.65 14.57 13.48
C VAL A 32 4.87 15.11 14.24
N PHE A 33 6.03 14.48 14.10
CA PHE A 33 7.23 14.82 14.89
C PHE A 33 8.17 15.82 14.20
N ALA A 34 8.20 15.84 12.88
CA ALA A 34 9.15 16.65 12.10
C ALA A 34 8.44 17.58 11.11
N ARG A 35 7.19 17.99 11.40
CA ARG A 35 6.37 18.83 10.51
C ARG A 35 7.11 20.06 10.01
N ASP A 36 7.71 20.82 10.92
CA ASP A 36 8.40 22.07 10.58
C ASP A 36 9.68 21.83 9.77
N TRP A 37 10.37 20.70 10.01
CA TRP A 37 11.56 20.33 9.23
C TRP A 37 11.18 19.87 7.81
N VAL A 38 10.15 19.03 7.67
CA VAL A 38 9.66 18.59 6.36
C VAL A 38 9.10 19.76 5.57
N PHE A 39 8.37 20.66 6.25
CA PHE A 39 7.88 21.90 5.66
C PHE A 39 9.04 22.75 5.15
N TRP A 40 10.06 23.01 5.96
CA TRP A 40 11.23 23.80 5.57
C TRP A 40 11.97 23.23 4.35
N VAL A 41 12.19 21.91 4.33
CA VAL A 41 12.81 21.22 3.19
C VAL A 41 11.97 21.39 1.92
N HIS A 42 10.64 21.27 1.99
CA HIS A 42 9.76 21.41 0.82
C HIS A 42 9.54 22.87 0.39
N THR A 43 9.48 23.81 1.34
CA THR A 43 9.32 25.24 1.02
C THR A 43 10.57 25.88 0.46
N SER A 44 11.76 25.32 0.74
CA SER A 44 13.00 25.77 0.08
C SER A 44 13.02 25.51 -1.44
N ALA A 45 12.20 24.57 -1.93
CA ALA A 45 12.11 24.22 -3.34
C ALA A 45 10.85 24.78 -4.03
N VAL A 46 9.77 25.04 -3.30
CA VAL A 46 8.48 25.54 -3.83
C VAL A 46 7.80 26.43 -2.79
N GLU A 47 7.36 27.65 -3.15
CA GLU A 47 6.55 28.48 -2.25
C GLU A 47 5.17 27.85 -2.03
N ILE A 48 4.96 27.23 -0.86
CA ILE A 48 3.70 26.60 -0.46
C ILE A 48 3.31 27.16 0.91
N SER A 49 2.04 27.53 1.08
CA SER A 49 1.51 27.95 2.38
C SER A 49 1.45 26.77 3.36
N LYS A 50 1.50 27.04 4.67
CA LYS A 50 1.38 25.98 5.69
C LYS A 50 0.05 25.22 5.62
N GLU A 51 -1.04 25.89 5.25
CA GLU A 51 -2.36 25.27 5.09
C GLU A 51 -2.40 24.34 3.87
N SER A 52 -1.90 24.78 2.71
CA SER A 52 -1.87 23.95 1.52
C SER A 52 -0.93 22.74 1.68
N PHE A 53 0.16 22.89 2.45
CA PHE A 53 1.04 21.77 2.78
C PHE A 53 0.31 20.67 3.54
N ASP A 54 -0.47 21.02 4.56
CA ASP A 54 -1.24 20.03 5.33
C ASP A 54 -2.29 19.35 4.47
N GLU A 55 -3.02 20.12 3.66
CA GLU A 55 -4.08 19.60 2.79
C GLU A 55 -3.52 18.61 1.76
N ILE A 56 -2.43 18.99 1.08
CA ILE A 56 -1.76 18.12 0.09
C ILE A 56 -1.26 16.84 0.76
N ASN A 57 -0.60 16.94 1.91
CA ASN A 57 -0.09 15.76 2.61
C ASN A 57 -1.23 14.84 3.05
N TYR A 58 -2.31 15.40 3.60
CA TYR A 58 -3.47 14.61 4.02
C TYR A 58 -4.16 13.92 2.83
N ALA A 59 -4.33 14.63 1.71
CA ALA A 59 -4.86 14.07 0.48
C ALA A 59 -3.96 12.95 -0.06
N MET A 60 -2.66 13.17 -0.12
CA MET A 60 -1.66 12.18 -0.56
C MET A 60 -1.64 10.94 0.34
N MET A 61 -1.76 11.10 1.65
CA MET A 61 -1.94 9.98 2.58
C MET A 61 -3.22 9.19 2.30
N GLY A 62 -4.32 9.88 1.99
CA GLY A 62 -5.57 9.27 1.58
C GLY A 62 -5.43 8.42 0.31
N TYR A 63 -4.87 8.99 -0.75
CA TYR A 63 -4.62 8.28 -2.00
C TYR A 63 -3.67 7.10 -1.84
N TYR A 64 -2.58 7.29 -1.09
CA TYR A 64 -1.62 6.22 -0.82
C TYR A 64 -2.29 5.09 -0.04
N LYS A 65 -3.03 5.40 1.02
CA LYS A 65 -3.79 4.40 1.80
C LYS A 65 -4.77 3.62 0.92
N LEU A 66 -5.49 4.29 0.03
CA LEU A 66 -6.39 3.63 -0.92
C LEU A 66 -5.64 2.72 -1.90
N ALA A 67 -4.51 3.17 -2.46
CA ALA A 67 -3.68 2.35 -3.34
C ALA A 67 -3.20 1.08 -2.64
N VAL A 68 -2.78 1.18 -1.37
CA VAL A 68 -2.37 0.01 -0.56
C VAL A 68 -3.53 -0.96 -0.37
N ILE A 69 -4.73 -0.45 -0.06
CA ILE A 69 -5.91 -1.28 0.16
C ILE A 69 -6.32 -1.99 -1.13
N LEU A 70 -6.42 -1.26 -2.24
CA LEU A 70 -6.94 -1.78 -3.50
C LEU A 70 -5.96 -2.70 -4.22
N LEU A 71 -4.68 -2.33 -4.27
CA LEU A 71 -3.67 -3.04 -5.06
C LEU A 71 -2.94 -4.15 -4.30
N ASN A 72 -2.92 -4.11 -2.96
CA ASN A 72 -2.19 -5.10 -2.15
C ASN A 72 -3.12 -5.88 -1.22
N LEU A 73 -3.82 -5.19 -0.32
CA LEU A 73 -4.59 -5.86 0.72
C LEU A 73 -5.78 -6.63 0.12
N THR A 74 -6.54 -6.01 -0.78
CA THR A 74 -7.70 -6.64 -1.43
C THR A 74 -7.33 -7.94 -2.14
N PRO A 75 -6.36 -7.97 -3.08
CA PRO A 75 -5.99 -9.20 -3.75
C PRO A 75 -5.37 -10.23 -2.79
N TYR A 76 -4.66 -9.80 -1.74
CA TYR A 76 -4.20 -10.70 -0.68
C TYR A 76 -5.37 -11.42 0.02
N LEU A 77 -6.41 -10.68 0.41
CA LEU A 77 -7.60 -11.22 1.07
C LEU A 77 -8.36 -12.17 0.13
N VAL A 78 -8.50 -11.82 -1.15
CA VAL A 78 -9.11 -12.70 -2.17
C VAL A 78 -8.37 -14.03 -2.23
N LEU A 79 -7.03 -14.02 -2.35
CA LEU A 79 -6.25 -15.26 -2.40
C LEU A 79 -6.35 -16.09 -1.11
N ARG A 80 -6.58 -15.44 0.04
CA ARG A 80 -6.67 -16.09 1.34
C ARG A 80 -8.05 -16.71 1.60
N PHE A 81 -9.13 -16.06 1.18
CA PHE A 81 -10.50 -16.49 1.49
C PHE A 81 -11.19 -17.20 0.33
N VAL A 82 -10.87 -16.87 -0.91
CA VAL A 82 -11.51 -17.48 -2.08
C VAL A 82 -10.84 -18.81 -2.42
N LYS A 83 -11.66 -19.88 -2.44
CA LYS A 83 -11.27 -21.21 -2.92
C LYS A 83 -11.50 -21.27 -4.43
N PHE A 84 -10.42 -21.11 -5.19
CA PHE A 84 -10.41 -21.43 -6.62
C PHE A 84 -10.34 -22.95 -6.75
N THR A 85 -11.49 -23.59 -6.93
CA THR A 85 -11.57 -25.02 -7.22
C THR A 85 -11.41 -25.19 -8.72
N PRO A 86 -10.37 -25.87 -9.22
CA PRO A 86 -10.27 -26.18 -10.64
C PRO A 86 -11.47 -27.04 -11.06
N PRO A 87 -11.99 -26.87 -12.30
CA PRO A 87 -13.07 -27.70 -12.78
C PRO A 87 -12.67 -29.18 -12.67
N LYS A 88 -13.53 -30.00 -12.08
CA LYS A 88 -13.34 -31.44 -12.02
C LYS A 88 -13.31 -31.92 -13.47
N ASN A 89 -12.15 -32.34 -13.97
CA ASN A 89 -12.05 -32.91 -15.30
C ASN A 89 -13.05 -34.08 -15.33
N GLY A 90 -14.12 -33.91 -16.10
CA GLY A 90 -15.15 -34.92 -16.25
C GLY A 90 -14.50 -36.12 -16.89
N GLY A 91 -14.14 -37.11 -16.07
CA GLY A 91 -13.73 -38.42 -16.54
C GLY A 91 -14.82 -38.94 -17.46
N LYS A 92 -14.48 -39.04 -18.73
CA LYS A 92 -15.04 -40.05 -19.61
C LYS A 92 -13.84 -40.76 -20.22
N GLU A 93 -13.61 -41.93 -19.63
CA GLU A 93 -13.00 -43.08 -20.28
C GLU A 93 -13.62 -43.33 -21.66
#